data_AF-A0A381PXR8-F1
#
_entry.id   AF-A0A381PXR8-F1
#
_cell.length_a   1.000
_cell.length_b   1.000
_cell.length_c   1.000
_cell.angle_alpha   90.00
_cell.angle_beta   90.00
_cell.angle_gamma   90.00
#
_symmetry.space_group_name_H-M   'P 1'
#
loop_
_entity.id
_entity.type
_entity.pdbx_description
1 polymer ?
#
loop_
_entity_poly.entity_id
_entity_poly.type
_entity_poly.pdbx_seq_one_letter_code
_entity_poly.pdbx_strand_id
1 'polypeptide(L)'
;VVVTTEALVTSTLILLSPLILAIPLSVGWRWWVGSEPEHEHYMEKVRRVLDAGIPLRRYRAELDAEARRFLIDPERQARIESDLLHPLRIQHFLLLPSLIVWPILGLFAAVIAIPLMPVLRAIEWIMIDKRVLARAAKVLQGFTRWEVIGIPRLDDGAKQLDFVLASVHRLPITVFLGLFAYLVVLYLPLESREILLLSGAVYIVLVSITSVIRAATANALVFADPTKRRLIPMDTFVEDALGPLVGVGLIFLISRQLLYGSQLRPNDLFGDPVVFSLSVLLVLYTATIIGITVELSFFRSRGKEVRKAFQKQMVEEYDPTVYLFT
;
A
#
# COMPACT_ATOMS: atom_id res chain seq x y z
N VAL A 1 -31.36 -15.50 18.12
CA VAL A 1 -31.33 -16.38 16.92
C VAL A 1 -30.00 -17.10 16.94
N VAL A 2 -29.99 -18.44 16.98
CA VAL A 2 -28.75 -19.23 16.92
C VAL A 2 -28.23 -19.14 15.49
N VAL A 3 -26.97 -18.74 15.30
CA VAL A 3 -26.35 -18.76 13.97
C VAL A 3 -26.38 -20.18 13.44
N THR A 4 -26.99 -20.43 12.29
CA THR A 4 -26.97 -21.76 11.69
C THR A 4 -25.54 -22.07 11.23
N THR A 5 -25.09 -23.30 11.46
CA THR A 5 -23.77 -23.78 11.00
C THR A 5 -23.60 -23.55 9.50
N GLU A 6 -24.67 -23.69 8.72
CA GLU A 6 -24.72 -23.40 7.28
C GLU A 6 -24.41 -21.93 6.95
N ALA A 7 -24.94 -20.97 7.72
CA ALA A 7 -24.66 -19.55 7.53
C ALA A 7 -23.20 -19.23 7.84
N LEU A 8 -22.61 -19.85 8.88
CA LEU A 8 -21.18 -19.70 9.20
C LEU A 8 -20.27 -20.26 8.12
N VAL A 9 -20.59 -21.46 7.61
CA VAL A 9 -19.81 -22.06 6.51
C VAL A 9 -19.91 -21.21 5.24
N THR A 10 -21.12 -20.81 4.86
CA THR A 10 -21.36 -19.98 3.68
C THR A 10 -20.64 -18.63 3.78
N SER A 11 -20.79 -17.92 4.90
CA SER A 11 -20.13 -16.63 5.14
C SER A 11 -18.60 -16.73 5.13
N THR A 12 -18.05 -17.81 5.68
CA THR A 12 -16.60 -18.08 5.65
C THR A 12 -16.12 -18.35 4.22
N LEU A 13 -16.84 -19.17 3.46
CA LEU A 13 -16.52 -19.44 2.05
C LEU A 13 -16.58 -18.16 1.20
N ILE A 14 -17.56 -17.28 1.43
CA ILE A 14 -17.64 -15.98 0.76
C ILE A 14 -16.38 -15.16 1.04
N LEU A 15 -15.95 -15.04 2.29
CA LEU A 15 -14.76 -14.27 2.66
C LEU A 15 -13.45 -14.88 2.13
N LEU A 16 -13.38 -16.20 2.01
CA LEU A 16 -12.23 -16.89 1.44
C LEU A 16 -12.23 -16.89 -0.10
N SER A 17 -13.36 -16.63 -0.74
CA SER A 17 -13.47 -16.67 -2.20
C SER A 17 -12.42 -15.80 -2.94
N PRO A 18 -12.11 -14.56 -2.52
CA PRO A 18 -11.10 -13.77 -3.22
C PRO A 18 -9.69 -14.32 -2.99
N LEU A 19 -9.43 -14.94 -1.83
CA LEU A 19 -8.15 -15.58 -1.53
C LEU A 19 -7.92 -16.81 -2.41
N ILE A 20 -8.96 -17.63 -2.59
CA ILE A 20 -8.92 -18.81 -3.47
C ILE A 20 -8.62 -18.38 -4.91
N LEU A 21 -9.22 -17.28 -5.39
CA LEU A 21 -8.95 -16.74 -6.72
C LEU A 21 -7.58 -16.07 -6.84
N ALA A 22 -7.06 -15.48 -5.75
CA ALA A 22 -5.77 -14.81 -5.74
C ALA A 22 -4.59 -15.78 -5.95
N ILE A 23 -4.70 -17.03 -5.49
CA ILE A 23 -3.64 -18.05 -5.61
C ILE A 23 -3.27 -18.34 -7.06
N PRO A 24 -4.17 -18.83 -7.94
CA PRO A 24 -3.82 -19.14 -9.32
C PRO A 24 -3.36 -17.89 -10.09
N LEU A 25 -3.92 -16.73 -9.76
CA LEU A 25 -3.54 -15.45 -10.36
C LEU A 25 -2.11 -15.04 -9.99
N SER A 26 -1.70 -15.26 -8.74
CA SER A 26 -0.33 -15.01 -8.29
C SER A 26 0.69 -15.93 -8.97
N VAL A 27 0.32 -17.18 -9.24
CA VAL A 27 1.14 -18.14 -9.99
C VAL A 27 1.25 -17.71 -11.46
N GLY A 28 0.13 -17.33 -12.07
CA GLY A 28 0.09 -16.81 -13.44
C GLY A 28 0.96 -15.56 -13.63
N TRP A 29 0.96 -14.65 -12.67
CA TRP A 29 1.84 -13.48 -12.69
C TRP A 29 3.32 -13.86 -12.67
N ARG A 30 3.72 -14.76 -11.76
CA ARG A 30 5.12 -15.23 -11.68
C ARG A 30 5.58 -15.89 -12.97
N TRP A 31 4.69 -16.65 -13.60
CA TRP A 31 4.96 -17.25 -14.91
C TRP A 31 5.13 -16.18 -16.00
N TRP A 32 4.28 -15.15 -16.01
CA TRP A 32 4.31 -14.08 -17.01
C TRP A 32 5.50 -13.10 -16.88
N VAL A 33 5.97 -12.81 -15.65
CA VAL A 33 7.13 -11.93 -15.41
C VAL A 33 8.43 -12.54 -15.95
N GLY A 34 8.56 -13.87 -15.92
CA GLY A 34 9.69 -14.57 -16.51
C GLY A 34 10.22 -15.68 -15.63
N SER A 35 9.52 -16.82 -15.60
CA SER A 35 9.97 -18.04 -14.93
C SER A 35 10.79 -18.97 -15.85
N GLU A 36 11.30 -18.45 -16.96
CA GLU A 36 12.11 -19.26 -17.89
C GLU A 36 13.54 -19.38 -17.32
N PRO A 37 14.21 -20.53 -17.46
CA PRO A 37 15.54 -20.76 -16.89
C PRO A 37 16.60 -19.72 -17.32
N GLU A 38 16.44 -19.17 -18.53
CA GLU A 38 17.33 -18.14 -19.08
C GLU A 38 17.20 -16.80 -18.33
N HIS A 39 16.01 -16.50 -17.82
CA HIS A 39 15.74 -15.27 -17.07
C HIS A 39 16.25 -15.32 -15.62
N GLU A 40 16.42 -16.51 -15.03
CA GLU A 40 16.91 -16.64 -13.65
C GLU A 40 18.30 -16.03 -13.46
N HIS A 41 19.17 -16.15 -14.45
CA HIS A 41 20.52 -15.59 -14.44
C HIS A 41 20.50 -14.05 -14.39
N TYR A 42 19.62 -13.44 -15.20
CA TYR A 42 19.42 -12.00 -15.17
C TYR A 42 18.80 -11.54 -13.84
N MET A 43 17.78 -12.24 -13.35
CA MET A 43 17.14 -11.95 -12.07
C MET A 43 18.12 -12.00 -10.91
N GLU A 44 19.00 -13.01 -10.87
CA GLU A 44 19.99 -13.15 -9.82
C GLU A 44 21.05 -12.03 -9.88
N LYS A 45 21.46 -11.60 -11.08
CA LYS A 45 22.36 -10.45 -11.25
C LYS A 45 21.70 -9.17 -10.75
N VAL A 46 20.42 -8.93 -11.07
CA VAL A 46 19.67 -7.76 -10.56
C VAL A 46 19.53 -7.83 -9.04
N ARG A 47 19.17 -9.00 -8.47
CA ARG A 47 19.08 -9.20 -7.01
C ARG A 47 20.40 -8.88 -6.33
N ARG A 48 21.53 -9.38 -6.84
CA ARG A 48 22.86 -9.06 -6.30
C ARG A 48 23.16 -7.56 -6.30
N VAL A 49 22.73 -6.81 -7.32
CA VAL A 49 22.89 -5.35 -7.36
C VAL A 49 22.01 -4.66 -6.31
N LEU A 50 20.75 -5.09 -6.18
CA LEU A 50 19.82 -4.56 -5.19
C LEU A 50 20.27 -4.88 -3.75
N ASP A 51 20.75 -6.11 -3.50
CA ASP A 51 21.28 -6.57 -2.22
C ASP A 51 22.55 -5.82 -1.82
N ALA A 52 23.35 -5.37 -2.79
CA ALA A 52 24.50 -4.51 -2.54
C ALA A 52 24.11 -3.08 -2.09
N GLY A 53 22.83 -2.72 -2.17
CA GLY A 53 22.34 -1.39 -1.77
C GLY A 53 22.75 -0.28 -2.74
N ILE A 54 23.13 -0.62 -3.98
CA ILE A 54 23.60 0.34 -4.99
C ILE A 54 22.48 0.60 -6.01
N PRO A 55 22.25 1.86 -6.44
CA PRO A 55 21.28 2.17 -7.49
C PRO A 55 21.55 1.45 -8.80
N LEU A 56 20.47 0.99 -9.45
CA LEU A 56 20.53 0.31 -10.75
C LEU A 56 21.20 1.17 -11.83
N ARG A 57 21.12 2.50 -11.73
CA ARG A 57 21.79 3.45 -12.64
C ARG A 57 23.28 3.19 -12.77
N ARG A 58 23.95 2.77 -11.70
CA ARG A 58 25.40 2.47 -11.71
C ARG A 58 25.72 1.23 -12.53
N TYR A 59 24.83 0.24 -12.52
CA TYR A 59 24.99 -1.04 -13.21
C TYR A 59 24.23 -1.14 -14.53
N ARG A 60 23.59 -0.06 -14.99
CA ARG A 60 22.73 -0.05 -16.20
C ARG A 60 23.43 -0.63 -17.42
N ALA A 61 24.67 -0.24 -17.68
CA ALA A 61 25.45 -0.73 -18.81
C ALA A 61 25.74 -2.24 -18.72
N GLU A 62 26.05 -2.76 -17.52
CA GLU A 62 26.24 -4.19 -17.27
C GLU A 62 24.93 -4.96 -17.41
N LEU A 63 23.85 -4.46 -16.80
CA LEU A 63 22.52 -5.09 -16.87
C LEU A 63 22.00 -5.14 -18.31
N ASP A 64 22.24 -4.09 -19.11
CA ASP A 64 21.89 -4.09 -20.53
C ASP A 64 22.75 -5.04 -21.36
N ALA A 65 24.02 -5.24 -21.00
CA ALA A 65 24.87 -6.23 -21.65
C ALA A 65 24.42 -7.67 -21.32
N GLU A 66 24.09 -7.94 -20.06
CA GLU A 66 23.60 -9.26 -19.63
C GLU A 66 22.23 -9.57 -20.26
N ALA A 67 21.32 -8.60 -20.29
CA ALA A 67 20.03 -8.77 -20.96
C ALA A 67 20.19 -9.08 -22.45
N ARG A 68 21.11 -8.40 -23.15
CA ARG A 68 21.42 -8.70 -24.56
C ARG A 68 22.01 -10.10 -24.75
N ARG A 69 22.83 -10.57 -23.79
CA ARG A 69 23.43 -11.91 -23.83
C ARG A 69 22.38 -13.02 -23.78
N PHE A 70 21.32 -12.82 -22.99
CA PHE A 70 20.20 -13.74 -22.86
C PHE A 70 18.99 -13.37 -23.74
N LEU A 71 19.18 -12.51 -24.75
CA LEU A 71 18.14 -12.09 -25.71
C LEU A 71 16.84 -11.59 -25.05
N ILE A 72 16.95 -10.95 -23.88
CA ILE A 72 15.80 -10.42 -23.14
C ILE A 72 15.37 -9.09 -23.73
N ASP A 73 14.11 -9.03 -24.18
CA ASP A 73 13.51 -7.80 -24.69
C ASP A 73 13.52 -6.68 -23.64
N PRO A 74 13.70 -5.40 -24.03
CA PRO A 74 13.67 -4.27 -23.09
C PRO A 74 12.39 -4.19 -22.24
N GLU A 75 11.24 -4.55 -22.81
CA GLU A 75 9.97 -4.59 -22.07
C GLU A 75 9.93 -5.70 -21.02
N ARG A 76 10.53 -6.86 -21.33
CA ARG A 76 10.62 -7.99 -20.40
C ARG A 76 11.64 -7.70 -19.31
N GLN A 77 12.77 -7.10 -19.67
CA GLN A 77 13.77 -6.58 -18.74
C GLN A 77 13.14 -5.60 -17.73
N ALA A 78 12.32 -4.66 -18.22
CA ALA A 78 11.60 -3.70 -17.39
C ALA A 78 10.59 -4.38 -16.44
N ARG A 79 9.88 -5.43 -16.90
CA ARG A 79 8.98 -6.21 -16.04
C ARG A 79 9.72 -6.93 -14.91
N ILE A 80 10.84 -7.58 -15.23
CA ILE A 80 11.68 -8.28 -14.23
C ILE A 80 12.23 -7.29 -13.20
N GLU A 81 12.84 -6.19 -13.64
CA GLU A 81 13.37 -5.16 -12.73
C GLU A 81 12.26 -4.57 -11.84
N SER A 82 11.09 -4.30 -12.41
CA SER A 82 9.96 -3.72 -11.67
C SER A 82 9.36 -4.70 -10.66
N ASP A 83 9.25 -6.00 -10.98
CA ASP A 83 8.78 -7.02 -10.05
C ASP A 83 9.77 -7.24 -8.89
N LEU A 84 11.08 -7.17 -9.15
CA LEU A 84 12.10 -7.25 -8.10
C LEU A 84 12.09 -6.04 -7.17
N LEU A 85 11.83 -4.84 -7.70
CA LEU A 85 11.74 -3.60 -6.92
C LEU A 85 10.41 -3.48 -6.15
N HIS A 86 9.31 -3.94 -6.75
CA HIS A 86 7.96 -3.81 -6.23
C HIS A 86 7.22 -5.15 -6.26
N PRO A 87 7.63 -6.12 -5.41
CA PRO A 87 7.11 -7.48 -5.48
C PRO A 87 5.62 -7.53 -5.16
N LEU A 88 4.85 -8.12 -6.08
CA LEU A 88 3.43 -8.36 -5.88
C LEU A 88 3.22 -9.60 -4.99
N ARG A 89 2.84 -9.35 -3.74
CA ARG A 89 2.36 -10.36 -2.77
C ARG A 89 0.90 -10.75 -3.01
N ILE A 90 0.45 -11.85 -2.38
CA ILE A 90 -0.93 -12.37 -2.46
C ILE A 90 -2.02 -11.30 -2.20
N GLN A 91 -1.73 -10.35 -1.31
CA GLN A 91 -2.62 -9.23 -1.01
C GLN A 91 -2.99 -8.37 -2.23
N HIS A 92 -2.09 -8.24 -3.21
CA HIS A 92 -2.36 -7.47 -4.41
C HIS A 92 -3.30 -8.23 -5.35
N PHE A 93 -3.13 -9.56 -5.41
CA PHE A 93 -3.97 -10.44 -6.22
C PHE A 93 -5.40 -10.55 -5.67
N LEU A 94 -5.57 -10.40 -4.36
CA LEU A 94 -6.88 -10.28 -3.71
C LEU A 94 -7.70 -9.11 -4.29
N LEU A 95 -7.02 -8.02 -4.66
CA LEU A 95 -7.63 -6.79 -5.15
C LEU A 95 -7.78 -6.78 -6.67
N LEU A 96 -7.15 -7.73 -7.37
CA LEU A 96 -7.04 -7.73 -8.83
C LEU A 96 -8.40 -7.74 -9.55
N PRO A 97 -9.45 -8.44 -9.10
CA PRO A 97 -10.77 -8.33 -9.71
C PRO A 97 -11.26 -6.88 -9.82
N SER A 98 -11.11 -6.09 -8.75
CA SER A 98 -11.43 -4.66 -8.79
C SER A 98 -10.45 -3.83 -9.63
N LEU A 99 -9.17 -4.23 -9.71
CA LEU A 99 -8.16 -3.57 -10.57
C LEU A 99 -8.38 -3.82 -12.06
N ILE A 100 -9.19 -4.80 -12.47
CA ILE A 100 -9.53 -4.99 -13.89
C ILE A 100 -10.70 -4.07 -14.27
N VAL A 101 -11.66 -3.92 -13.37
CA VAL A 101 -12.92 -3.22 -13.64
C VAL A 101 -12.84 -1.72 -13.27
N TRP A 102 -11.74 -1.26 -12.67
CA TRP A 102 -11.59 0.12 -12.22
C TRP A 102 -11.80 1.20 -13.30
N PRO A 103 -11.47 1.04 -14.60
CA PRO A 103 -11.69 2.12 -15.56
C PRO A 103 -13.18 2.42 -15.76
N ILE A 104 -14.01 1.39 -15.64
CA ILE A 104 -15.48 1.48 -15.76
C ILE A 104 -16.07 2.04 -14.45
N LEU A 105 -15.62 1.52 -13.31
CA LEU A 105 -16.12 1.92 -12.00
C LEU A 105 -15.50 3.24 -11.50
N GLY A 106 -14.42 3.71 -12.11
CA GLY A 106 -13.71 4.94 -11.78
C GLY A 106 -14.56 6.18 -11.99
N LEU A 107 -15.53 6.13 -12.92
CA LEU A 107 -16.51 7.19 -13.09
C LEU A 107 -17.39 7.37 -11.84
N PHE A 108 -17.78 6.26 -11.19
CA PHE A 108 -18.49 6.31 -9.91
C PHE A 108 -17.56 6.72 -8.77
N ALA A 109 -16.31 6.27 -8.80
CA ALA A 109 -15.30 6.66 -7.81
C ALA A 109 -15.03 8.18 -7.83
N ALA A 110 -15.21 8.84 -8.98
CA ALA A 110 -15.08 10.29 -9.09
C ALA A 110 -16.01 11.02 -8.10
N VAL A 111 -17.22 10.49 -7.84
CA VAL A 111 -18.16 11.05 -6.86
C VAL A 111 -17.56 11.10 -5.45
N ILE A 112 -16.77 10.09 -5.09
CA ILE A 112 -16.07 10.01 -3.78
C ILE A 112 -14.73 10.75 -3.84
N ALA A 113 -14.09 10.81 -5.00
CA ALA A 113 -12.83 11.53 -5.19
C ALA A 113 -13.02 13.05 -5.03
N ILE A 114 -14.16 13.60 -5.46
CA ILE A 114 -14.47 15.03 -5.32
C ILE A 114 -14.36 15.52 -3.86
N PRO A 115 -15.05 14.94 -2.86
CA PRO A 115 -14.92 15.35 -1.46
C PRO A 115 -13.58 14.95 -0.85
N LEU A 116 -12.88 13.95 -1.41
CA LEU A 116 -11.58 13.52 -0.92
C LEU A 116 -10.45 14.51 -1.25
N MET A 117 -10.49 15.17 -2.41
CA MET A 117 -9.50 16.19 -2.80
C MET A 117 -9.33 17.35 -1.80
N PRO A 118 -10.39 18.01 -1.30
CA PRO A 118 -10.22 19.06 -0.30
C PRO A 118 -9.69 18.51 1.03
N VAL A 119 -10.04 17.28 1.42
CA VAL A 119 -9.49 16.65 2.63
C VAL A 119 -8.00 16.37 2.44
N LEU A 120 -7.58 15.80 1.30
CA LEU A 120 -6.18 15.63 0.95
C LEU A 120 -5.42 16.94 1.03
N ARG A 121 -5.99 18.03 0.51
CA ARG A 121 -5.39 19.37 0.55
C ARG A 121 -5.27 19.90 1.98
N ALA A 122 -6.31 19.72 2.80
CA ALA A 122 -6.28 20.12 4.21
C ALA A 122 -5.21 19.34 4.98
N ILE A 123 -5.13 18.02 4.78
CA ILE A 123 -4.11 17.18 5.41
C ILE A 123 -2.71 17.53 4.91
N GLU A 124 -2.52 17.76 3.62
CA GLU A 124 -1.26 18.25 3.05
C GLU A 124 -0.80 19.53 3.75
N TRP A 125 -1.69 20.51 3.86
CA TRP A 125 -1.41 21.77 4.52
C TRP A 125 -1.04 21.59 6.01
N ILE A 126 -1.76 20.71 6.73
CA ILE A 126 -1.44 20.40 8.13
C ILE A 126 -0.09 19.68 8.24
N MET A 127 0.15 18.66 7.44
CA MET A 127 1.30 17.78 7.60
C MET A 127 2.59 18.43 7.09
N ILE A 128 2.51 19.11 5.95
CA ILE A 128 3.65 19.67 5.23
C ILE A 128 3.79 21.15 5.52
N ASP A 129 2.79 21.99 5.20
CA ASP A 129 2.94 23.45 5.33
C ASP A 129 3.10 23.88 6.81
N LYS A 130 2.38 23.23 7.74
CA LYS A 130 2.56 23.45 9.20
C LYS A 130 3.69 22.63 9.82
N ARG A 131 4.52 21.96 9.01
CA ARG A 131 5.67 21.14 9.44
C ARG A 131 5.30 20.11 10.53
N VAL A 132 4.06 19.61 10.56
CA VAL A 132 3.64 18.62 11.58
C VAL A 132 4.40 17.31 11.37
N LEU A 133 4.60 16.88 10.12
CA LEU A 133 5.33 15.65 9.82
C LEU A 133 6.80 15.74 10.25
N ALA A 134 7.47 16.86 9.97
CA ALA A 134 8.85 17.10 10.41
C ALA A 134 8.96 17.13 11.96
N ARG A 135 8.00 17.78 12.64
CA ARG A 135 7.93 17.75 14.10
C ARG A 135 7.71 16.34 14.65
N ALA A 136 6.85 15.54 14.03
CA ALA A 136 6.64 14.16 14.41
C ALA A 136 7.91 13.31 14.24
N ALA A 137 8.67 13.51 13.15
CA ALA A 137 9.97 12.88 12.97
C ALA A 137 10.98 13.28 14.06
N LYS A 138 10.95 14.54 14.52
CA LYS A 138 11.83 15.04 15.59
C LYS A 138 11.50 14.41 16.93
N VAL A 139 10.22 14.30 17.23
CA VAL A 139 9.73 13.59 18.42
C VAL A 139 10.15 12.12 18.38
N LEU A 140 9.97 11.46 17.24
CA LEU A 140 10.38 10.06 17.05
C LEU A 140 11.87 9.88 17.31
N GLN A 141 12.72 10.73 16.71
CA GLN A 141 14.16 10.73 16.97
C GLN A 141 14.49 10.94 18.45
N GLY A 142 13.78 11.85 19.14
CA GLY A 142 13.98 12.09 20.57
C GLY A 142 13.81 10.82 21.41
N PHE A 143 12.92 9.92 21.00
CA PHE A 143 12.70 8.64 21.66
C PHE A 143 13.64 7.52 21.18
N THR A 144 13.99 7.48 19.89
CA THR A 144 14.69 6.33 19.29
C THR A 144 16.18 6.56 19.03
N ARG A 145 16.67 7.80 19.12
CA ARG A 145 18.02 8.23 18.72
C ARG A 145 18.39 7.87 17.28
N TRP A 146 17.41 7.72 16.40
CA TRP A 146 17.68 7.43 15.00
C TRP A 146 18.28 8.64 14.29
N GLU A 147 19.25 8.39 13.41
CA GLU A 147 19.84 9.43 12.56
C GLU A 147 19.14 9.42 11.20
N VAL A 148 19.02 10.59 10.57
CA VAL A 148 18.46 10.72 9.22
C VAL A 148 19.64 10.78 8.24
N ILE A 149 19.68 9.84 7.31
CA ILE A 149 20.77 9.70 6.35
C ILE A 149 20.20 9.78 4.93
N GLY A 150 20.91 10.47 4.02
CA GLY A 150 20.58 10.49 2.60
C GLY A 150 21.28 9.36 1.84
N ILE A 151 20.50 8.43 1.26
CA ILE A 151 20.98 7.34 0.41
C ILE A 151 20.23 7.36 -0.93
N PRO A 152 20.93 7.35 -2.08
CA PRO A 152 20.28 7.26 -3.39
C PRO A 152 19.34 6.04 -3.46
N ARG A 153 18.14 6.23 -4.03
CA ARG A 153 17.15 5.15 -4.12
C ARG A 153 17.62 4.06 -5.10
N LEU A 154 17.32 2.81 -4.77
CA LEU A 154 17.73 1.64 -5.57
C LEU A 154 17.09 1.60 -6.96
N ASP A 155 15.88 2.15 -7.07
CA ASP A 155 15.11 2.22 -8.32
C ASP A 155 15.61 3.31 -9.30
N ASP A 156 16.56 4.15 -8.89
CA ASP A 156 17.18 5.12 -9.81
C ASP A 156 17.92 4.38 -10.93
N GLY A 157 17.55 4.64 -12.18
CA GLY A 157 18.07 3.96 -13.38
C GLY A 157 17.39 2.65 -13.78
N ALA A 158 16.32 2.24 -13.09
CA ALA A 158 15.47 1.13 -13.53
C ALA A 158 14.76 1.47 -14.86
N LYS A 159 14.66 0.51 -15.78
CA LYS A 159 13.75 0.64 -16.93
C LYS A 159 12.33 0.43 -16.42
N GLN A 160 11.64 1.52 -16.08
CA GLN A 160 10.28 1.43 -15.52
C GLN A 160 9.30 1.09 -16.65
N LEU A 161 8.58 -0.02 -16.52
CA LEU A 161 7.45 -0.26 -17.41
C LEU A 161 6.19 0.48 -16.94
N ASP A 162 5.90 0.61 -15.64
CA ASP A 162 4.58 1.14 -15.28
C ASP A 162 4.50 1.84 -13.92
N PHE A 163 4.24 3.15 -13.96
CA PHE A 163 3.67 3.90 -12.83
C PHE A 163 2.45 3.19 -12.22
N VAL A 164 1.71 2.43 -13.04
CA VAL A 164 0.60 1.59 -12.63
C VAL A 164 1.05 0.51 -11.65
N LEU A 165 2.13 -0.22 -11.94
CA LEU A 165 2.62 -1.30 -11.07
C LEU A 165 3.12 -0.76 -9.73
N ALA A 166 3.85 0.35 -9.74
CA ALA A 166 4.28 1.02 -8.52
C ALA A 166 3.08 1.53 -7.70
N SER A 167 2.01 1.99 -8.36
CA SER A 167 0.76 2.38 -7.69
C SER A 167 0.08 1.15 -7.09
N VAL A 168 -0.04 0.06 -7.84
CA VAL A 168 -0.64 -1.21 -7.38
C VAL A 168 0.06 -1.74 -6.14
N HIS A 169 1.40 -1.69 -6.10
CA HIS A 169 2.18 -2.13 -4.94
C HIS A 169 1.82 -1.39 -3.65
N ARG A 170 1.47 -0.09 -3.74
CA ARG A 170 1.11 0.74 -2.58
C ARG A 170 -0.34 0.55 -2.11
N LEU A 171 -1.21 -0.01 -2.96
CA LEU A 171 -2.66 -0.10 -2.70
C LEU A 171 -3.04 -0.90 -1.45
N PRO A 172 -2.49 -2.09 -1.17
CA PRO A 172 -3.07 -3.00 -0.18
C PRO A 172 -3.29 -2.35 1.18
N ILE A 173 -2.35 -1.55 1.65
CA ILE A 173 -2.46 -0.87 2.94
C ILE A 173 -3.61 0.14 2.93
N THR A 174 -3.75 0.95 1.88
CA THR A 174 -4.86 1.92 1.79
C THR A 174 -6.22 1.23 1.77
N VAL A 175 -6.31 0.10 1.08
CA VAL A 175 -7.55 -0.68 0.96
C VAL A 175 -7.90 -1.39 2.27
N PHE A 176 -6.94 -2.08 2.88
CA PHE A 176 -7.15 -2.76 4.15
C PHE A 176 -7.43 -1.80 5.30
N LEU A 177 -6.84 -0.60 5.27
CA LEU A 177 -7.16 0.45 6.23
C LEU A 177 -8.62 0.90 6.11
N GLY A 178 -9.18 0.96 4.90
CA GLY A 178 -10.60 1.22 4.68
C GLY A 178 -11.51 0.12 5.20
N LEU A 179 -11.16 -1.14 4.93
CA LEU A 179 -11.88 -2.27 5.51
C LEU A 179 -11.80 -2.26 7.05
N PHE A 180 -10.64 -1.95 7.60
CA PHE A 180 -10.44 -1.84 9.04
C PHE A 180 -11.28 -0.72 9.65
N ALA A 181 -11.31 0.45 9.03
CA ALA A 181 -12.17 1.56 9.45
C ALA A 181 -13.66 1.18 9.45
N TYR A 182 -14.12 0.50 8.40
CA TYR A 182 -15.49 -0.04 8.35
C TYR A 182 -15.79 -0.98 9.51
N LEU A 183 -14.92 -1.96 9.74
CA LEU A 183 -15.11 -2.93 10.81
C LEU A 183 -15.08 -2.28 12.19
N VAL A 184 -14.19 -1.31 12.44
CA VAL A 184 -14.16 -0.57 13.71
C VAL A 184 -15.47 0.20 13.93
N VAL A 185 -15.95 0.92 12.90
CA VAL A 185 -17.20 1.70 12.98
C VAL A 185 -18.42 0.79 13.14
N LEU A 186 -18.40 -0.41 12.55
CA LEU A 186 -19.45 -1.42 12.71
C LEU A 186 -19.68 -1.80 14.19
N TYR A 187 -18.70 -1.63 15.08
CA TYR A 187 -18.88 -1.88 16.51
C TYR A 187 -19.49 -0.71 17.30
N LEU A 188 -19.62 0.47 16.71
CA LEU A 188 -20.28 1.61 17.36
C LEU A 188 -21.79 1.43 17.31
N PRO A 189 -22.57 1.72 18.37
CA PRO A 189 -24.02 1.49 18.44
C PRO A 189 -24.81 2.48 17.56
N LEU A 190 -24.63 2.36 16.24
CA LEU A 190 -25.18 3.22 15.19
C LEU A 190 -26.05 2.41 14.23
N GLU A 191 -26.92 3.10 13.51
CA GLU A 191 -27.74 2.49 12.45
C GLU A 191 -26.90 2.13 11.22
N SER A 192 -27.38 1.20 10.39
CA SER A 192 -26.62 0.70 9.23
C SER A 192 -26.21 1.83 8.26
N ARG A 193 -27.09 2.82 8.06
CA ARG A 193 -26.80 4.01 7.22
C ARG A 193 -25.68 4.86 7.83
N GLU A 194 -25.73 5.09 9.13
CA GLU A 194 -24.74 5.89 9.86
C GLU A 194 -23.37 5.21 9.85
N ILE A 195 -23.34 3.88 9.96
CA ILE A 195 -22.10 3.09 9.88
C ILE A 195 -21.44 3.28 8.53
N LEU A 196 -22.19 3.21 7.43
CA LEU A 196 -21.65 3.41 6.09
C LEU A 196 -21.13 4.85 5.90
N LEU A 197 -21.87 5.86 6.36
CA LEU A 197 -21.44 7.26 6.25
C LEU A 197 -20.20 7.56 7.10
N LEU A 198 -20.19 7.12 8.36
CA LEU A 198 -19.10 7.36 9.29
C LEU A 198 -17.84 6.58 8.89
N SER A 199 -17.98 5.32 8.47
CA SER A 199 -16.84 4.54 7.95
C SER A 199 -16.26 5.17 6.69
N GLY A 200 -17.09 5.67 5.78
CA GLY A 200 -16.65 6.39 4.59
C GLY A 200 -15.89 7.67 4.95
N ALA A 201 -16.41 8.45 5.90
CA ALA A 201 -15.75 9.68 6.38
C ALA A 201 -14.40 9.39 7.07
N VAL A 202 -14.35 8.39 7.97
CA VAL A 202 -13.11 7.95 8.63
C VAL A 202 -12.11 7.45 7.61
N TYR A 203 -12.56 6.65 6.64
CA TYR A 203 -11.73 6.13 5.56
C TYR A 203 -11.10 7.26 4.72
N ILE A 204 -11.88 8.26 4.31
CA ILE A 204 -11.40 9.44 3.56
C ILE A 204 -10.26 10.14 4.32
N VAL A 205 -10.41 10.34 5.63
CA VAL A 205 -9.39 10.97 6.47
C VAL A 205 -8.14 10.09 6.56
N LEU A 206 -8.30 8.79 6.82
CA LEU A 206 -7.19 7.84 6.96
C LEU A 206 -6.39 7.69 5.65
N VAL A 207 -7.07 7.59 4.51
CA VAL A 207 -6.44 7.58 3.19
C VAL A 207 -5.70 8.88 2.96
N SER A 208 -6.31 10.03 3.27
CA SER A 208 -5.65 11.32 3.08
C SER A 208 -4.34 11.45 3.86
N ILE A 209 -4.36 11.03 5.13
CA ILE A 209 -3.16 11.01 5.99
C ILE A 209 -2.11 10.07 5.42
N THR A 210 -2.48 8.82 5.12
CA THR A 210 -1.52 7.83 4.64
C THR A 210 -0.92 8.20 3.27
N SER A 211 -1.72 8.73 2.34
CA SER A 211 -1.25 9.20 1.04
C SER A 211 -0.26 10.37 1.16
N VAL A 212 -0.53 11.36 2.03
CA VAL A 212 0.38 12.49 2.25
C VAL A 212 1.68 12.04 2.90
N ILE A 213 1.61 11.21 3.95
CA ILE A 213 2.83 10.68 4.58
C ILE A 213 3.66 9.91 3.56
N ARG A 214 3.03 8.99 2.82
CA ARG A 214 3.71 8.16 1.83
C ARG A 214 4.36 9.00 0.72
N ALA A 215 3.67 10.01 0.21
CA ALA A 215 4.25 10.92 -0.76
C ALA A 215 5.44 11.71 -0.18
N ALA A 216 5.33 12.15 1.07
CA ALA A 216 6.41 12.86 1.75
C ALA A 216 7.63 11.97 1.98
N THR A 217 7.42 10.73 2.42
CA THR A 217 8.47 9.77 2.76
C THR A 217 9.06 9.03 1.56
N ALA A 218 8.45 9.11 0.37
CA ALA A 218 8.96 8.57 -0.90
C ALA A 218 10.19 9.32 -1.45
N ASN A 219 11.12 9.69 -0.57
CA ASN A 219 12.34 10.44 -0.84
C ASN A 219 13.59 9.55 -0.64
N ALA A 220 14.78 10.14 -0.77
CA ALA A 220 16.06 9.44 -0.64
C ALA A 220 16.60 9.42 0.81
N LEU A 221 15.75 9.70 1.80
CA LEU A 221 16.12 9.73 3.20
C LEU A 221 15.74 8.40 3.87
N VAL A 222 16.59 7.98 4.79
CA VAL A 222 16.52 6.71 5.49
C VAL A 222 16.76 6.97 6.98
N PHE A 223 16.00 6.30 7.84
CA PHE A 223 16.29 6.28 9.27
C PHE A 223 17.37 5.24 9.56
N ALA A 224 18.50 5.68 10.08
CA ALA A 224 19.54 4.80 10.58
C ALA A 224 19.31 4.55 12.07
N ASP A 225 19.10 3.28 12.42
CA ASP A 225 19.11 2.82 13.80
C ASP A 225 20.54 2.38 14.15
N PRO A 226 21.32 3.19 14.88
CA PRO A 226 22.70 2.84 15.25
C PRO A 226 22.75 1.64 16.21
N THR A 227 21.67 1.41 16.98
CA THR A 227 21.60 0.33 17.98
C THR A 227 21.45 -1.02 17.30
N LYS A 228 20.59 -1.09 16.27
CA LYS A 228 20.32 -2.32 15.52
C LYS A 228 21.15 -2.46 14.24
N ARG A 229 22.00 -1.47 13.93
CA ARG A 229 22.79 -1.37 12.69
C ARG A 229 21.93 -1.59 11.45
N ARG A 230 20.72 -1.03 11.47
CA ARG A 230 19.71 -1.22 10.43
C ARG A 230 19.33 0.11 9.81
N LEU A 231 19.24 0.10 8.49
CA LEU A 231 18.69 1.19 7.70
C LEU A 231 17.21 0.89 7.45
N ILE A 232 16.35 1.84 7.80
CA ILE A 232 14.89 1.74 7.66
C ILE A 232 14.46 2.81 6.66
N PRO A 233 14.09 2.42 5.42
CA PRO A 233 13.56 3.35 4.44
C PRO A 233 12.33 4.09 4.99
N MET A 234 12.27 5.40 4.80
CA MET A 234 11.15 6.20 5.33
C MET A 234 9.82 5.85 4.64
N ASP A 235 9.86 5.39 3.39
CA ASP A 235 8.69 5.01 2.61
C ASP A 235 8.05 3.70 3.09
N THR A 236 8.85 2.73 3.56
CA THR A 236 8.36 1.48 4.15
C THR A 236 8.01 1.60 5.63
N PHE A 237 8.53 2.60 6.34
CA PHE A 237 8.30 2.77 7.78
C PHE A 237 6.82 2.74 8.17
N VAL A 238 5.98 3.44 7.40
CA VAL A 238 4.53 3.51 7.64
C VAL A 238 3.87 2.16 7.39
N GLU A 239 4.30 1.45 6.35
CA GLU A 239 3.78 0.14 6.00
C GLU A 239 4.13 -0.90 7.06
N ASP A 240 5.37 -0.87 7.54
CA ASP A 240 5.88 -1.76 8.57
C ASP A 240 5.19 -1.52 9.92
N ALA A 241 4.80 -0.27 10.22
CA ALA A 241 4.08 0.07 11.44
C ALA A 241 2.58 -0.25 11.35
N LEU A 242 1.90 0.13 10.26
CA LEU A 242 0.46 -0.03 10.12
C LEU A 242 0.05 -1.44 9.72
N GLY A 243 0.85 -2.11 8.87
CA GLY A 243 0.52 -3.40 8.29
C GLY A 243 0.16 -4.48 9.32
N PRO A 244 1.00 -4.74 10.33
CA PRO A 244 0.70 -5.72 11.38
C PRO A 244 -0.54 -5.35 12.19
N LEU A 245 -0.70 -4.07 12.58
CA LEU A 245 -1.83 -3.60 13.38
C LEU A 245 -3.15 -3.79 12.63
N VAL A 246 -3.20 -3.36 11.36
CA VAL A 246 -4.37 -3.50 10.49
C VAL A 246 -4.63 -4.98 10.23
N GLY A 247 -3.62 -5.77 9.89
CA GLY A 247 -3.79 -7.20 9.59
C GLY A 247 -4.35 -8.01 10.76
N VAL A 248 -3.75 -7.86 11.95
CA VAL A 248 -4.24 -8.53 13.18
C VAL A 248 -5.63 -8.03 13.55
N GLY A 249 -5.85 -6.72 13.45
CA GLY A 249 -7.15 -6.11 13.70
C GLY A 249 -8.24 -6.64 12.78
N LEU A 250 -7.99 -6.74 11.47
CA LEU A 250 -8.93 -7.30 10.50
C LEU A 250 -9.31 -8.74 10.85
N ILE A 251 -8.33 -9.61 11.11
CA ILE A 251 -8.59 -11.02 11.47
C ILE A 251 -9.45 -11.09 12.74
N PHE A 252 -9.09 -10.32 13.76
CA PHE A 252 -9.81 -10.29 15.02
C PHE A 252 -11.26 -9.80 14.86
N LEU A 253 -11.46 -8.66 14.17
CA LEU A 253 -12.78 -8.05 14.00
C LEU A 253 -13.69 -8.91 13.10
N ILE A 254 -13.15 -9.46 12.00
CA ILE A 254 -13.91 -10.37 11.12
C ILE A 254 -14.31 -11.64 11.88
N SER A 255 -13.36 -12.29 12.56
CA SER A 255 -13.63 -13.50 13.32
C SER A 255 -14.67 -13.26 14.41
N ARG A 256 -14.52 -12.17 15.18
CA ARG A 256 -15.46 -11.80 16.22
C ARG A 256 -16.86 -11.52 15.67
N GLN A 257 -16.97 -10.79 14.56
CA GLN A 257 -18.27 -10.47 13.97
C GLN A 257 -18.95 -11.69 13.33
N LEU A 258 -18.19 -12.58 12.70
CA LEU A 258 -18.74 -13.85 12.19
C LEU A 258 -19.31 -14.72 13.30
N LEU A 259 -18.58 -14.85 14.42
CA LEU A 259 -18.96 -15.73 15.52
C LEU A 259 -20.08 -15.16 16.41
N TYR A 260 -20.06 -13.84 16.65
CA TYR A 260 -20.94 -13.20 17.64
C TYR A 260 -21.87 -12.12 17.06
N GLY A 261 -21.84 -11.87 15.74
CA GLY A 261 -22.57 -10.76 15.12
C GLY A 261 -24.07 -10.78 15.38
N SER A 262 -24.70 -11.95 15.35
CA SER A 262 -26.13 -12.13 15.63
C SER A 262 -26.53 -11.88 17.09
N GLN A 263 -25.57 -11.98 18.02
CA GLN A 263 -25.77 -11.68 19.43
C GLN A 263 -25.49 -10.21 19.75
N LEU A 264 -24.52 -9.63 19.05
CA LEU A 264 -24.12 -8.23 19.21
C LEU A 264 -25.15 -7.27 18.58
N ARG A 265 -25.81 -7.68 17.49
CA ARG A 265 -26.78 -6.86 16.74
C ARG A 265 -27.94 -7.71 16.20
N PRO A 266 -28.89 -8.14 17.05
CA PRO A 266 -29.95 -9.06 16.64
C PRO A 266 -31.00 -8.47 15.67
N ASN A 267 -31.13 -7.14 15.60
CA ASN A 267 -32.14 -6.45 14.79
C ASN A 267 -31.55 -5.64 13.63
N ASP A 268 -30.27 -5.83 13.30
CA ASP A 268 -29.57 -5.04 12.30
C ASP A 268 -29.18 -5.90 11.08
N LEU A 269 -29.08 -5.25 9.92
CA LEU A 269 -28.79 -5.87 8.63
C LEU A 269 -27.49 -6.68 8.62
N PHE A 270 -26.54 -6.28 9.47
CA PHE A 270 -25.21 -6.90 9.61
C PHE A 270 -25.13 -7.97 10.71
N GLY A 271 -26.24 -8.34 11.34
CA GLY A 271 -26.32 -9.45 12.28
C GLY A 271 -26.26 -10.83 11.60
N ASP A 272 -26.65 -10.91 10.32
CA ASP A 272 -26.53 -12.11 9.49
C ASP A 272 -25.07 -12.26 8.99
N PRO A 273 -24.38 -13.38 9.30
CA PRO A 273 -23.01 -13.63 8.82
C PRO A 273 -22.87 -13.56 7.30
N VAL A 274 -23.89 -13.98 6.53
CA VAL A 274 -23.82 -13.98 5.06
C VAL A 274 -23.83 -12.56 4.52
N VAL A 275 -24.77 -11.74 5.00
CA VAL A 275 -24.87 -10.32 4.63
C VAL A 275 -23.62 -9.56 5.10
N PHE A 276 -23.12 -9.87 6.29
CA PHE A 276 -21.86 -9.33 6.78
C PHE A 276 -20.69 -9.64 5.83
N SER A 277 -20.49 -10.91 5.45
CA SER A 277 -19.42 -11.30 4.52
C SER A 277 -19.54 -10.60 3.16
N LEU A 278 -20.74 -10.48 2.62
CA LEU A 278 -20.98 -9.72 1.38
C LEU A 278 -20.64 -8.24 1.55
N SER A 279 -21.00 -7.63 2.69
CA SER A 279 -20.67 -6.23 2.99
C SER A 279 -19.15 -6.01 3.08
N VAL A 280 -18.41 -6.96 3.66
CA VAL A 280 -16.95 -6.91 3.74
C VAL A 280 -16.33 -6.94 2.35
N LEU A 281 -16.79 -7.82 1.45
CA LEU A 281 -16.31 -7.86 0.07
C LEU A 281 -16.67 -6.60 -0.70
N LEU A 282 -17.88 -6.07 -0.52
CA LEU A 282 -18.30 -4.82 -1.13
C LEU A 282 -17.38 -3.67 -0.71
N VAL A 283 -17.15 -3.50 0.60
CA VAL A 283 -16.26 -2.47 1.13
C VAL A 283 -14.82 -2.66 0.64
N LEU A 284 -14.31 -3.89 0.63
CA LEU A 284 -12.97 -4.20 0.13
C LEU A 284 -12.81 -3.72 -1.32
N TYR A 285 -13.73 -4.08 -2.22
CA TYR A 285 -13.63 -3.71 -3.62
C TYR A 285 -13.90 -2.23 -3.88
N THR A 286 -14.85 -1.61 -3.17
CA THR A 286 -15.06 -0.16 -3.25
C THR A 286 -13.83 0.61 -2.77
N ALA A 287 -13.21 0.19 -1.67
CA ALA A 287 -11.97 0.78 -1.17
C ALA A 287 -10.81 0.59 -2.17
N THR A 288 -10.72 -0.52 -2.90
CA THR A 288 -9.72 -0.68 -3.99
C THR A 288 -9.88 0.38 -5.07
N ILE A 289 -11.10 0.61 -5.53
CA ILE A 289 -11.38 1.56 -6.61
C ILE A 289 -11.07 2.99 -6.14
N ILE A 290 -11.42 3.33 -4.90
CA ILE A 290 -11.07 4.64 -4.32
C ILE A 290 -9.55 4.76 -4.17
N GLY A 291 -8.90 3.75 -3.61
CA GLY A 291 -7.44 3.72 -3.42
C GLY A 291 -6.67 3.94 -4.72
N ILE A 292 -7.07 3.26 -5.81
CA ILE A 292 -6.40 3.44 -7.11
C ILE A 292 -6.63 4.83 -7.68
N THR A 293 -7.84 5.36 -7.54
CA THR A 293 -8.19 6.70 -8.03
C THR A 293 -7.35 7.76 -7.32
N VAL A 294 -7.16 7.60 -6.01
CA VAL A 294 -6.32 8.48 -5.18
C VAL A 294 -4.85 8.34 -5.54
N GLU A 295 -4.33 7.12 -5.57
CA GLU A 295 -2.91 6.88 -5.87
C GLU A 295 -2.56 7.45 -7.25
N LEU A 296 -3.39 7.23 -8.27
CA LEU A 296 -3.16 7.75 -9.60
C LEU A 296 -3.31 9.27 -9.70
N SER A 297 -4.33 9.85 -9.05
CA SER A 297 -4.61 11.30 -9.14
C SER A 297 -3.65 12.14 -8.30
N PHE A 298 -3.49 11.80 -7.02
CA PHE A 298 -2.70 12.56 -6.06
C PHE A 298 -1.19 12.43 -6.32
N PHE A 299 -0.66 11.23 -6.53
CA PHE A 299 0.79 11.08 -6.77
C PHE A 299 1.22 11.69 -8.10
N ARG A 300 0.35 11.66 -9.12
CA ARG A 300 0.64 12.29 -10.41
C ARG A 300 0.68 13.82 -10.32
N SER A 301 -0.20 14.43 -9.53
CA SER A 301 -0.34 15.89 -9.46
C SER A 301 0.47 16.55 -8.34
N ARG A 302 0.37 16.03 -7.10
CA ARG A 302 0.91 16.67 -5.88
C ARG A 302 2.09 15.92 -5.26
N GLY A 303 2.22 14.61 -5.51
CA GLY A 303 3.20 13.77 -4.82
C GLY A 303 4.65 14.30 -4.92
N LYS A 304 5.05 14.81 -6.08
CA LYS A 304 6.40 15.39 -6.28
C LYS A 304 6.63 16.67 -5.48
N GLU A 305 5.61 17.50 -5.31
CA GLU A 305 5.69 18.77 -4.57
C GLU A 305 5.79 18.50 -3.06
N VAL A 306 4.90 17.64 -2.54
CA VAL A 306 4.89 17.17 -1.14
C VAL A 306 6.24 16.57 -0.76
N ARG A 307 6.76 15.67 -1.62
CA ARG A 307 8.07 15.06 -1.43
C ARG A 307 9.20 16.08 -1.30
N LYS A 308 9.27 17.04 -2.23
CA LYS A 308 10.32 18.07 -2.25
C LYS A 308 10.22 18.98 -1.02
N ALA A 309 9.00 19.38 -0.66
CA ALA A 309 8.76 20.22 0.50
C ALA A 309 9.21 19.53 1.80
N PHE A 310 8.81 18.26 1.99
CA PHE A 310 9.22 17.49 3.16
C PHE A 310 10.74 17.22 3.17
N GLN A 311 11.33 16.84 2.04
CA GLN A 311 12.77 16.65 1.94
C GLN A 311 13.53 17.93 2.34
N LYS A 312 13.09 19.10 1.87
CA LYS A 312 13.68 20.39 2.26
C LYS A 312 13.57 20.64 3.77
N GLN A 313 12.40 20.35 4.38
CA GLN A 313 12.21 20.48 5.82
C GLN A 313 13.14 19.57 6.62
N MET A 314 13.33 18.33 6.15
CA MET A 314 14.26 17.39 6.78
C MET A 314 15.72 17.83 6.62
N VAL A 315 16.10 18.41 5.48
CA VAL A 315 17.46 18.96 5.31
C VAL A 315 17.69 20.16 6.22
N GLU A 316 16.71 21.08 6.33
CA GLU A 316 16.80 22.25 7.22
C GLU A 316 16.91 21.87 8.71
N GLU A 317 16.23 20.80 9.13
CA GLU A 317 16.15 20.42 10.55
C GLU A 317 17.27 19.47 10.98
N TYR A 318 17.76 18.60 10.08
CA TYR A 318 18.67 17.49 10.43
C TYR A 318 20.04 17.55 9.77
N ASP A 319 20.24 18.38 8.74
CA ASP A 319 21.46 18.42 7.93
C ASP A 319 22.04 17.01 7.62
N PRO A 320 21.24 16.14 6.96
CA PRO A 320 21.56 14.73 6.88
C PRO A 320 22.81 14.49 6.03
N THR A 321 23.74 13.68 6.54
CA THR A 321 24.91 13.23 5.78
C THR A 321 24.45 12.48 4.53
N VAL A 322 24.89 12.93 3.36
CA VAL A 322 24.57 12.29 2.08
C VAL A 322 25.69 11.33 1.72
N TYR A 323 25.38 10.04 1.67
CA TYR A 323 26.31 9.04 1.15
C TYR A 323 26.16 8.97 -0.36
N LEU A 324 26.99 9.73 -1.06
CA LEU A 324 27.24 9.50 -2.47
C LEU A 324 28.28 8.38 -2.55
N PHE A 325 27.90 7.23 -3.10
CA PHE A 325 28.85 6.18 -3.43
C PHE A 325 29.78 6.70 -4.53
N THR A 326 30.91 7.30 -4.16
CA THR A 326 31.97 7.72 -5.08
C THR A 326 32.57 6.54 -5.85
#